data_AF-A0A662XVV0-F1
#
_entry.id   AF-A0A662XVV0-F1
#
_cell.length_a   1.000
_cell.length_b   1.000
_cell.length_c   1.000
_cell.angle_alpha   90.00
_cell.angle_beta   90.00
_cell.angle_gamma   90.00
#
_symmetry.space_group_name_H-M   'P 1'
#
loop_
_entity.id
_entity.type
_entity.pdbx_description
1 polymer ?
#
loop_
_entity_poly.entity_id
_entity_poly.type
_entity_poly.pdbx_seq_one_letter_code
_entity_poly.pdbx_strand_id
1 'polypeptide(L)'
;YKDADLWFMKFGLDSQLEVLAVGNKKGVVSVFDLDAESERSVCKLAHNNCKNTVRQVCFSKSGRTIISCSDDATVWRWDLP
;
A
#
# COMPACT_ATOMS: atom_id res chain seq x y z
N TYR A 1 -9.04 5.64 -10.13
CA TYR A 1 -9.44 5.66 -8.70
C TYR A 1 -9.63 7.10 -8.23
N LYS A 2 -10.80 7.48 -7.71
CA LYS A 2 -11.12 8.89 -7.32
C LYS A 2 -10.22 9.44 -6.20
N ASP A 3 -9.60 8.57 -5.42
CA ASP A 3 -8.77 8.93 -4.26
C ASP A 3 -7.26 8.99 -4.58
N ALA A 4 -6.86 9.02 -5.86
CA ALA A 4 -5.47 8.94 -6.32
C ALA A 4 -4.96 10.22 -7.05
N ASP A 5 -5.70 11.32 -6.96
CA ASP A 5 -5.32 12.60 -7.58
C ASP A 5 -4.24 13.33 -6.75
N LEU A 6 -2.99 12.85 -6.83
CA LEU A 6 -1.87 13.33 -6.04
C LEU A 6 -0.69 13.66 -6.95
N TRP A 7 -0.02 14.78 -6.66
CA TRP A 7 1.22 15.16 -7.34
C TRP A 7 2.31 14.09 -7.25
N PHE A 8 2.42 13.43 -6.09
CA PHE A 8 3.39 12.38 -5.87
C PHE A 8 2.87 11.30 -4.91
N MET A 9 3.17 10.06 -5.28
CA MET A 9 3.07 8.88 -4.45
C MET A 9 4.09 7.84 -4.93
N LYS A 10 4.64 7.05 -4.01
CA LYS A 10 5.55 5.94 -4.34
C LYS A 10 4.92 4.61 -3.97
N PHE A 11 4.74 3.74 -4.95
CA PHE A 11 4.32 2.36 -4.72
C PHE A 11 5.51 1.50 -4.26
N GLY A 12 5.21 0.36 -3.64
CA GLY A 12 6.20 -0.67 -3.30
C GLY A 12 5.95 -1.95 -4.09
N LEU A 13 7.03 -2.66 -4.43
CA LEU A 13 6.98 -4.02 -4.95
C LEU A 13 7.62 -4.96 -3.93
N ASP A 14 7.17 -6.21 -3.91
CA ASP A 14 7.84 -7.27 -3.18
C ASP A 14 9.18 -7.65 -3.85
N SER A 15 9.95 -8.55 -3.24
CA SER A 15 11.25 -8.95 -3.77
C SER A 15 11.19 -9.76 -5.07
N GLN A 16 10.05 -10.41 -5.35
CA GLN A 16 9.85 -11.23 -6.54
C GLN A 16 9.23 -10.44 -7.70
N LEU A 17 8.76 -9.22 -7.44
CA LEU A 17 8.06 -8.37 -8.42
C LEU A 17 6.71 -8.93 -8.88
N GLU A 18 6.06 -9.70 -8.00
CA GLU A 18 4.74 -10.31 -8.24
C GLU A 18 3.64 -9.50 -7.56
N VAL A 19 3.97 -8.77 -6.49
CA VAL A 19 3.00 -8.06 -5.66
C VAL A 19 3.33 -6.58 -5.59
N LEU A 20 2.33 -5.75 -5.89
CA LEU A 20 2.38 -4.29 -5.84
C LEU A 20 1.52 -3.75 -4.70
N ALA A 21 2.05 -2.84 -3.90
CA ALA A 21 1.29 -2.12 -2.88
C ALA A 21 1.27 -0.61 -3.15
N VAL A 22 0.08 -0.03 -3.05
CA VAL A 22 -0.20 1.37 -3.40
C VAL A 22 -1.04 2.02 -2.30
N GLY A 23 -0.52 3.10 -1.71
CA GLY A 23 -1.26 3.92 -0.76
C GLY A 23 -2.30 4.84 -1.43
N ASN A 24 -3.20 5.45 -0.66
CA ASN A 24 -4.13 6.45 -1.18
C ASN A 24 -4.37 7.62 -0.20
N LYS A 25 -5.20 8.59 -0.60
CA LYS A 25 -5.56 9.77 0.22
C LYS A 25 -6.33 9.47 1.52
N LYS A 26 -6.89 8.26 1.67
CA LYS A 26 -7.75 7.87 2.79
C LYS A 26 -7.06 6.98 3.82
N GLY A 27 -5.73 6.85 3.75
CA GLY A 27 -5.00 5.98 4.67
C GLY A 27 -5.13 4.50 4.35
N VAL A 28 -5.55 4.13 3.14
CA VAL A 28 -5.68 2.73 2.73
C VAL A 28 -4.53 2.35 1.81
N VAL A 29 -3.90 1.20 2.09
CA VAL A 29 -2.95 0.57 1.18
C VAL A 29 -3.67 -0.56 0.44
N SER A 30 -3.73 -0.45 -0.88
CA SER A 30 -4.26 -1.51 -1.75
C SER A 30 -3.10 -2.38 -2.23
N VAL A 31 -3.29 -3.69 -2.18
CA VAL A 31 -2.31 -4.69 -2.62
C VAL A 31 -2.87 -5.38 -3.86
N PHE A 32 -2.03 -5.52 -4.87
CA PHE A 32 -2.35 -6.11 -6.17
C PHE A 32 -1.39 -7.25 -6.44
N ASP A 33 -1.94 -8.36 -6.90
CA ASP A 33 -1.21 -9.41 -7.59
C ASP A 33 -1.09 -8.98 -9.04
N LEU A 34 0.13 -8.94 -9.57
CA LEU A 34 0.43 -8.45 -10.92
C LEU A 34 0.14 -9.49 -12.01
N ASP A 35 0.05 -10.77 -11.65
CA ASP A 35 -0.30 -11.86 -12.57
C ASP A 35 -1.80 -12.18 -12.56
N ALA A 36 -2.57 -11.53 -11.68
CA ALA A 36 -4.01 -11.70 -11.63
C ALA A 36 -4.70 -11.21 -12.91
N GLU A 37 -5.57 -12.05 -13.49
CA GLU A 37 -6.36 -11.70 -14.68
C GLU A 37 -7.32 -10.52 -14.47
N SER A 38 -7.64 -10.20 -13.21
CA SER A 38 -8.52 -9.11 -12.82
C SER A 38 -7.72 -7.95 -12.27
N GLU A 39 -8.01 -6.72 -12.73
CA GLU A 39 -7.44 -5.46 -12.22
C GLU A 39 -7.88 -5.07 -10.78
N ARG A 40 -8.34 -6.03 -9.98
CA ARG A 40 -8.85 -5.78 -8.63
C ARG A 40 -7.74 -6.01 -7.62
N SER A 41 -7.67 -5.13 -6.62
CA SER A 41 -6.80 -5.36 -5.46
C SER A 41 -7.16 -6.68 -4.78
N VAL A 42 -6.18 -7.53 -4.55
CA VAL A 42 -6.32 -8.80 -3.82
C VAL A 42 -6.48 -8.58 -2.31
N CYS A 43 -5.96 -7.47 -1.79
CA CYS A 43 -6.11 -7.10 -0.38
C CYS A 43 -6.17 -5.57 -0.19
N LYS A 44 -6.81 -5.13 0.89
CA LYS A 44 -6.79 -3.74 1.35
C LYS A 44 -6.41 -3.70 2.83
N LEU A 45 -5.38 -2.95 3.13
CA LEU A 45 -4.87 -2.72 4.47
C LEU A 45 -5.39 -1.36 4.94
N ALA A 46 -6.16 -1.39 6.02
CA ALA A 46 -6.79 -0.20 6.57
C ALA A 46 -6.89 -0.32 8.10
N HIS A 47 -6.79 0.82 8.78
CA HIS A 47 -6.98 0.91 10.22
C HIS A 47 -7.77 2.17 10.55
N ASN A 48 -8.57 2.15 11.61
CA ASN A 48 -9.46 3.27 11.96
C ASN A 48 -8.71 4.59 12.24
N ASN A 49 -7.45 4.51 12.65
CA ASN A 49 -6.59 5.68 12.88
C ASN A 49 -5.68 5.99 11.69
N CYS A 50 -5.62 5.15 10.67
CA CYS A 50 -4.87 5.41 9.45
C CYS A 50 -5.80 6.10 8.44
N LYS A 51 -5.84 7.44 8.49
CA LYS A 51 -6.82 8.25 7.76
C LYS A 51 -6.19 9.24 6.77
N ASN A 52 -4.89 9.47 6.87
CA ASN A 52 -4.18 10.46 6.06
C ASN A 52 -3.56 9.85 4.80
N THR A 53 -3.17 10.72 3.87
CA THR A 53 -2.57 10.32 2.60
C THR A 53 -1.31 9.48 2.83
N VAL A 54 -1.32 8.24 2.36
CA VAL A 54 -0.14 7.38 2.35
C VAL A 54 0.76 7.79 1.18
N ARG A 55 1.96 8.26 1.49
CA ARG A 55 2.92 8.79 0.51
C ARG A 55 3.81 7.71 -0.08
N GLN A 56 4.18 6.74 0.73
CA GLN A 56 5.10 5.69 0.34
C GLN A 56 4.78 4.39 1.06
N VAL A 57 5.00 3.29 0.35
CA VAL A 57 4.87 1.93 0.84
C VAL A 57 6.14 1.15 0.52
N CYS A 58 6.56 0.25 1.40
CA CYS A 58 7.70 -0.63 1.21
C CYS A 58 7.41 -2.02 1.76
N PHE A 59 7.88 -3.05 1.05
CA PHE A 59 7.88 -4.42 1.53
C PHE A 59 9.17 -4.73 2.29
N SER A 60 9.05 -5.62 3.26
CA SER A 60 10.19 -6.37 3.80
C SER A 60 10.72 -7.37 2.75
N LYS A 61 11.97 -7.80 2.91
CA LYS A 61 12.60 -8.78 2.00
C LYS A 61 11.82 -10.11 1.91
N SER A 62 11.11 -10.50 2.96
CA SER A 62 10.30 -11.72 2.97
C SER A 62 8.90 -11.54 2.40
N GLY A 63 8.50 -10.31 2.03
CA GLY A 63 7.14 -9.99 1.61
C GLY A 63 6.08 -10.01 2.71
N ARG A 64 6.40 -10.53 3.91
CA ARG A 64 5.43 -10.74 5.01
C ARG A 64 5.07 -9.48 5.79
N THR A 65 5.88 -8.44 5.68
CA THR A 65 5.61 -7.16 6.33
C THR A 65 5.62 -6.03 5.30
N ILE A 66 4.64 -5.14 5.41
CA ILE A 66 4.58 -3.87 4.70
C ILE A 66 4.71 -2.73 5.70
N ILE A 67 5.49 -1.71 5.36
CA ILE A 67 5.54 -0.42 6.05
C ILE A 67 4.97 0.66 5.14
N SER A 68 4.12 1.52 5.68
CA SER A 68 3.59 2.69 4.98
C SER A 68 3.74 3.96 5.82
N CYS A 69 4.07 5.08 5.19
CA CYS A 69 4.16 6.39 5.85
C CYS A 69 3.18 7.41 5.24
N SER A 70 2.69 8.30 6.10
CA SER A 70 1.60 9.23 5.77
C SER A 70 1.99 10.69 6.02
N ASP A 71 1.20 11.63 5.47
CA ASP A 71 1.40 13.08 5.62
C ASP A 71 1.35 13.59 7.07
N ASP A 72 0.67 12.87 7.96
CA ASP A 72 0.55 13.20 9.38
C ASP A 72 1.73 12.69 10.23
N ALA A 73 2.84 12.37 9.58
CA ALA A 73 4.04 11.78 10.18
C ALA A 73 3.79 10.43 10.87
N THR A 74 2.68 9.74 10.59
CA THR A 74 2.44 8.39 11.09
C THR A 74 3.08 7.34 10.19
N VAL A 75 3.53 6.25 10.82
CA VAL A 75 4.04 5.06 10.15
C VAL A 75 3.21 3.87 10.61
N TRP A 76 2.76 3.08 9.65
CA TRP A 76 1.97 1.88 9.89
C TRP A 76 2.73 0.65 9.44
N ARG A 77 2.70 -0.38 10.28
CA ARG A 77 3.18 -1.72 9.98
C ARG A 77 2.00 -2.63 9.75
N TRP A 78 2.08 -3.41 8.68
CA TRP A 78 1.09 -4.42 8.32
C TRP A 78 1.79 -5.76 8.20
N ASP A 79 1.33 -6.74 8.97
CA ASP A 79 1.80 -8.11 8.85
C ASP A 79 0.80 -8.88 7.96
N LEU A 80 1.30 -9.41 6.85
CA LEU A 80 0.55 -10.22 5.90
C LEU A 80 0.59 -11.70 6.33
N PRO A 81 -0.41 -12.50 5.94
CA PRO A 81 -0.44 -13.95 6.20
C PRO A 81 0.82 -14.69 5.71
#